data_AF-A0A3A8NJV4-F1
#
_entry.id   AF-A0A3A8NJV4-F1
#
_cell.length_a   1.000
_cell.length_b   1.000
_cell.length_c   1.000
_cell.angle_alpha   90.00
_cell.angle_beta   90.00
_cell.angle_gamma   90.00
#
_symmetry.space_group_name_H-M   'P 1'
#
loop_
_entity.id
_entity.type
_entity.pdbx_description
1 polymer ?
#
loop_
_entity_poly.entity_id
_entity_poly.type
_entity_poly.pdbx_seq_one_letter_code
_entity_poly.pdbx_strand_id
1 'polypeptide(L)'
;MPAFGPFDTFSDALQAACPLILGKPHATAGRSTEQNFQLRWRLSREYCAWLYYTPDQKFEMSMLAVGPLHEESRKRTCGLPSTVVDPRYAPGSLGYVFVLHNHPYDNVLSDLDIRFIVAMAVEHGVTVKTEGGVVPLSIIAFFSLSSSLENPPCDGFFQYIPATGELLRWLRDDNAWERQVIGRVEWLDDTRYRIVRE
;
A
#
# COMPACT_ATOMS: atom_id res chain seq x y z
N MET A 1 -3.16 -20.08 -8.32
CA MET A 1 -1.93 -19.52 -7.70
C MET A 1 -1.97 -19.88 -6.24
N PRO A 2 -0.84 -20.23 -5.59
CA PRO A 2 -0.87 -20.39 -4.14
C PRO A 2 -1.42 -19.10 -3.52
N ALA A 3 -2.37 -19.25 -2.61
CA ALA A 3 -2.94 -18.12 -1.88
C ALA A 3 -1.78 -17.41 -1.16
N PHE A 4 -1.69 -16.09 -1.29
CA PHE A 4 -0.81 -15.33 -0.42
C PHE A 4 -1.51 -15.25 0.93
N GLY A 5 -1.04 -16.06 1.88
CA GLY A 5 -1.74 -16.36 3.13
C GLY A 5 -2.24 -17.81 3.17
N PRO A 6 -3.00 -18.18 4.21
CA PRO A 6 -3.53 -17.32 5.27
C PRO A 6 -2.48 -16.86 6.28
N PHE A 7 -2.72 -15.70 6.91
CA PHE A 7 -1.93 -15.17 8.04
C PHE A 7 -2.83 -14.93 9.26
N ASP A 8 -2.25 -15.05 10.46
CA ASP A 8 -2.96 -14.82 11.72
C ASP A 8 -3.09 -13.33 12.06
N THR A 9 -2.11 -12.51 11.66
CA THR A 9 -2.10 -11.07 11.92
C THR A 9 -1.89 -10.26 10.65
N PHE A 10 -2.44 -9.03 10.62
CA PHE A 10 -2.16 -8.10 9.51
C PHE A 10 -0.67 -7.72 9.45
N SER A 11 0.04 -7.74 10.59
CA SER A 11 1.47 -7.43 10.66
C SER A 11 2.28 -8.48 9.91
N ASP A 12 2.01 -9.77 10.12
CA ASP A 12 2.71 -10.85 9.41
C ASP A 12 2.42 -10.79 7.91
N ALA A 13 1.16 -10.54 7.54
CA ALA A 13 0.78 -10.37 6.15
C ALA A 13 1.48 -9.17 5.49
N LEU A 14 1.60 -8.04 6.20
CA LEU A 14 2.32 -6.85 5.73
C LEU A 14 3.82 -7.12 5.55
N GLN A 15 4.44 -7.80 6.51
CA GLN A 15 5.85 -8.18 6.45
C GLN A 15 6.15 -9.13 5.29
N ALA A 16 5.23 -10.04 4.97
CA ALA A 16 5.34 -10.92 3.81
C ALA A 16 5.07 -10.18 2.49
N ALA A 17 4.19 -9.17 2.49
CA ALA A 17 3.74 -8.50 1.27
C ALA A 17 4.80 -7.54 0.71
N CYS A 18 5.49 -6.81 1.59
CA CYS A 18 6.50 -5.84 1.17
C CYS A 18 7.60 -6.43 0.26
N PRO A 19 8.34 -7.49 0.65
CA PRO A 19 9.34 -8.09 -0.23
C PRO A 19 8.74 -8.72 -1.49
N LEU A 20 7.50 -9.23 -1.44
CA LEU A 20 6.82 -9.78 -2.61
C LEU A 20 6.55 -8.70 -3.67
N ILE A 21 6.05 -7.53 -3.25
CA ILE A 21 5.71 -6.41 -4.13
C ILE A 21 6.99 -5.74 -4.65
N LEU A 22 7.93 -5.42 -3.75
CA LEU A 22 9.19 -4.78 -4.14
C LEU A 22 10.08 -5.69 -4.99
N GLY A 23 9.99 -7.01 -4.83
CA GLY A 23 10.69 -7.98 -5.67
C GLY A 23 10.14 -8.14 -7.08
N LYS A 24 9.06 -7.42 -7.45
CA LYS A 24 8.55 -7.47 -8.83
C LYS A 24 9.44 -6.66 -9.79
N PRO A 25 9.52 -7.09 -11.08
CA PRO A 25 10.31 -6.39 -12.07
C PRO A 25 9.95 -4.91 -12.15
N HIS A 26 10.95 -4.04 -12.00
CA HIS A 26 10.79 -2.58 -12.07
C HIS A 26 9.86 -1.98 -10.98
N ALA A 27 9.65 -2.67 -9.86
CA ALA A 27 8.92 -2.10 -8.72
C ALA A 27 9.70 -0.96 -8.03
N THR A 28 11.03 -0.92 -8.15
CA THR A 28 11.88 0.14 -7.61
C THR A 28 12.74 0.80 -8.69
N ALA A 29 12.98 2.09 -8.53
CA ALA A 29 13.93 2.90 -9.29
C ALA A 29 15.27 3.10 -8.56
N GLY A 30 15.41 2.55 -7.35
CA GLY A 30 16.55 2.76 -6.45
C GLY A 30 16.58 4.19 -5.89
N ARG A 31 17.73 4.61 -5.38
CA ARG A 31 17.89 5.95 -4.80
C ARG A 31 17.80 7.03 -5.88
N SER A 32 17.16 8.15 -5.54
CA SER A 32 17.04 9.33 -6.41
C SER A 32 18.38 9.97 -6.78
N THR A 33 19.43 9.70 -6.00
CA THR A 33 20.80 10.21 -6.20
C THR A 33 21.65 9.37 -7.15
N GLU A 34 21.18 8.21 -7.61
CA GLU A 34 21.96 7.32 -8.47
C GLU A 34 21.91 7.72 -9.95
N GLN A 35 23.02 7.48 -10.66
CA GLN A 35 23.24 7.94 -12.05
C GLN A 35 22.11 7.56 -13.03
N ASN A 36 21.52 6.36 -12.87
CA ASN A 36 20.48 5.84 -13.77
C ASN A 36 19.07 5.97 -13.19
N PHE A 37 18.87 6.76 -12.14
CA PHE A 37 17.57 6.93 -11.49
C PHE A 37 16.47 7.34 -12.47
N GLN A 38 16.71 8.36 -13.31
CA GLN A 38 15.69 8.87 -14.23
C GLN A 38 15.21 7.82 -15.24
N LEU A 39 16.12 6.99 -15.74
CA LEU A 39 15.77 5.88 -16.62
C LEU A 39 14.96 4.82 -15.88
N ARG A 40 15.43 4.39 -14.69
CA ARG A 40 14.73 3.36 -13.89
C ARG A 40 13.37 3.85 -13.41
N TRP A 41 13.25 5.12 -13.04
CA TRP A 41 11.98 5.78 -12.73
C TRP A 41 11.03 5.78 -13.92
N ARG A 42 11.52 6.00 -15.15
CA ARG A 42 10.66 5.93 -16.36
C ARG A 42 10.17 4.52 -16.66
N LEU A 43 10.98 3.52 -16.34
CA LEU A 43 10.67 2.11 -16.54
C LEU A 43 9.93 1.49 -15.36
N SER A 44 9.74 2.22 -14.27
CA SER A 44 9.12 1.68 -13.07
C SER A 44 7.65 1.34 -13.28
N ARG A 45 7.18 0.35 -12.53
CA ARG A 45 5.80 -0.11 -12.56
C ARG A 45 5.25 -0.11 -11.16
N GLU A 46 3.98 0.25 -11.06
CA GLU A 46 3.22 0.11 -9.83
C GLU A 46 2.51 -1.25 -9.80
N TYR A 47 2.69 -1.96 -8.70
CA TYR A 47 2.04 -3.21 -8.35
C TYR A 47 1.20 -2.93 -7.12
N CYS A 48 -0.01 -3.47 -7.09
CA CYS A 48 -0.85 -3.33 -5.92
C CYS A 48 -1.76 -4.51 -5.69
N ALA A 49 -2.24 -4.63 -4.45
CA ALA A 49 -3.19 -5.63 -4.04
C ALA A 49 -4.02 -5.14 -2.85
N TRP A 50 -5.13 -5.83 -2.64
CA TRP A 50 -5.86 -5.77 -1.39
C TRP A 50 -5.26 -6.73 -0.38
N LEU A 51 -5.05 -6.27 0.85
CA LEU A 51 -5.02 -7.12 2.03
C LEU A 51 -6.40 -7.10 2.68
N TYR A 52 -6.99 -8.26 2.88
CA TYR A 52 -8.34 -8.42 3.40
C TYR A 52 -8.42 -9.49 4.48
N TYR A 53 -9.42 -9.36 5.35
CA TYR A 53 -9.76 -10.28 6.42
C TYR A 53 -10.91 -11.19 6.00
N THR A 54 -10.81 -12.48 6.28
CA THR A 54 -11.74 -13.49 5.83
C THR A 54 -12.74 -13.90 6.92
N PRO A 55 -13.89 -14.51 6.55
CA PRO A 55 -14.78 -15.19 7.50
C PRO A 55 -14.10 -16.26 8.36
N ASP A 56 -13.04 -16.88 7.84
CA ASP A 56 -12.21 -17.87 8.55
C ASP A 56 -11.21 -17.23 9.53
N GLN A 57 -11.36 -15.92 9.77
CA GLN A 57 -10.59 -15.15 10.72
C GLN A 57 -9.09 -15.04 10.40
N LYS A 58 -8.76 -15.08 9.10
CA LYS A 58 -7.38 -14.93 8.60
C LYS A 58 -7.23 -13.70 7.73
N PHE A 59 -6.00 -13.24 7.58
CA PHE A 59 -5.64 -12.23 6.59
C PHE A 59 -5.11 -12.90 5.32
N GLU A 60 -5.56 -12.41 4.18
CA GLU A 60 -5.16 -12.88 2.86
C GLU A 60 -4.95 -11.69 1.93
N MET A 61 -4.17 -11.88 0.86
CA MET A 61 -3.94 -10.85 -0.15
C MET A 61 -4.49 -11.27 -1.51
N SER A 62 -5.07 -10.31 -2.23
CA SER A 62 -5.54 -10.52 -3.59
C SER A 62 -4.38 -10.82 -4.54
N MET A 63 -4.70 -11.24 -5.75
CA MET A 63 -3.72 -11.21 -6.83
C MET A 63 -3.19 -9.78 -7.04
N LEU A 64 -1.92 -9.67 -7.42
CA LEU A 64 -1.31 -8.39 -7.74
C LEU A 64 -1.89 -7.86 -9.05
N ALA A 65 -2.47 -6.67 -9.00
CA ALA A 65 -2.69 -5.83 -10.16
C ALA A 65 -1.38 -5.11 -10.51
N VAL A 66 -1.20 -4.77 -11.79
CA VAL A 66 -0.01 -4.05 -12.25
C VAL A 66 -0.40 -2.93 -13.20
N GLY A 67 0.20 -1.77 -13.01
CA GLY A 67 0.05 -0.62 -13.88
C GLY A 67 0.70 -0.86 -15.25
N PRO A 68 0.21 -0.17 -16.29
CA PRO A 68 0.86 -0.18 -17.60
C PRO A 68 2.22 0.54 -17.52
N LEU A 69 3.14 0.13 -18.40
CA LEU A 69 4.30 0.98 -18.70
C LEU A 69 3.80 2.21 -19.45
N HIS A 70 4.12 3.40 -18.94
CA HIS A 70 3.67 4.66 -19.54
C HIS A 70 4.73 5.74 -19.37
N GLU A 71 4.88 6.68 -20.31
CA GLU A 71 5.85 7.78 -20.16
C GLU A 71 5.42 8.81 -19.11
N GLU A 72 4.15 9.17 -19.11
CA GLU A 72 3.53 10.00 -18.07
C GLU A 72 3.42 9.25 -16.73
N SER A 73 4.10 9.75 -15.70
CA SER A 73 4.12 9.11 -14.37
C SER A 73 2.73 8.97 -13.73
N ARG A 74 1.83 9.93 -13.93
CA ARG A 74 0.45 9.89 -13.39
C ARG A 74 -0.41 8.76 -13.96
N LYS A 75 0.02 8.17 -15.09
CA LYS A 75 -0.67 7.05 -15.74
C LYS A 75 -0.03 5.70 -15.41
N ARG A 76 1.00 5.68 -14.57
CA ARG A 76 1.67 4.45 -14.08
C ARG A 76 1.00 3.86 -12.84
N THR A 77 -0.24 4.24 -12.56
CA THR A 77 -0.98 3.73 -11.41
C THR A 77 -1.49 2.33 -11.68
N CYS A 78 -1.49 1.49 -10.65
CA CYS A 78 -2.12 0.19 -10.75
C CYS A 78 -3.65 0.34 -10.77
N GLY A 79 -4.34 -0.52 -11.52
CA GLY A 79 -5.80 -0.55 -11.56
C GLY A 79 -6.37 -1.56 -10.57
N LEU A 80 -6.39 -1.23 -9.29
CA LEU A 80 -6.96 -2.12 -8.27
C LEU A 80 -8.50 -2.08 -8.32
N PRO A 81 -9.19 -3.22 -8.49
CA PRO A 81 -10.65 -3.26 -8.40
C PRO A 81 -11.13 -2.84 -7.00
N SER A 82 -12.31 -2.23 -6.91
CA SER A 82 -12.86 -1.83 -5.60
C SER A 82 -13.18 -3.03 -4.71
N THR A 83 -13.48 -4.18 -5.31
CA THR A 83 -13.82 -5.42 -4.59
C THR A 83 -12.93 -6.60 -4.98
N VAL A 84 -12.57 -7.44 -4.02
CA VAL A 84 -11.96 -8.75 -4.25
C VAL A 84 -13.05 -9.80 -4.52
N VAL A 85 -12.83 -10.62 -5.55
CA VAL A 85 -13.65 -11.80 -5.83
C VAL A 85 -12.90 -13.04 -5.36
N ASP A 86 -13.30 -13.59 -4.23
CA ASP A 86 -12.78 -14.84 -3.68
C ASP A 86 -13.90 -15.90 -3.66
N PRO A 87 -13.84 -16.95 -4.51
CA PRO A 87 -14.92 -17.91 -4.66
C PRO A 87 -15.15 -18.77 -3.41
N ARG A 88 -14.24 -18.75 -2.43
CA ARG A 88 -14.41 -19.45 -1.15
C ARG A 88 -15.41 -18.76 -0.23
N TYR A 89 -15.66 -17.46 -0.43
CA TYR A 89 -16.43 -16.64 0.48
C TYR A 89 -17.58 -15.93 -0.24
N ALA A 90 -18.62 -15.57 0.52
CA ALA A 90 -19.77 -14.88 -0.05
C ALA A 90 -19.40 -13.45 -0.48
N PRO A 91 -20.04 -12.89 -1.53
CA PRO A 91 -19.87 -11.48 -1.87
C PRO A 91 -20.14 -10.57 -0.67
N GLY A 92 -19.23 -9.62 -0.41
CA GLY A 92 -19.35 -8.66 0.70
C GLY A 92 -19.01 -9.21 2.09
N SER A 93 -18.58 -10.48 2.22
CA SER A 93 -18.17 -11.04 3.52
C SER A 93 -16.70 -10.78 3.88
N LEU A 94 -15.94 -10.11 3.02
CA LEU A 94 -14.54 -9.79 3.24
C LEU A 94 -14.40 -8.45 3.96
N GLY A 95 -13.51 -8.37 4.94
CA GLY A 95 -13.13 -7.10 5.57
C GLY A 95 -11.94 -6.49 4.87
N TYR A 96 -12.08 -5.30 4.28
CA TYR A 96 -10.99 -4.62 3.56
C TYR A 96 -10.06 -3.90 4.53
N VAL A 97 -8.77 -4.30 4.56
CA VAL A 97 -7.82 -3.83 5.57
C VAL A 97 -6.85 -2.82 4.97
N PHE A 98 -6.03 -3.24 4.00
CA PHE A 98 -5.06 -2.35 3.38
C PHE A 98 -5.12 -2.42 1.86
N VAL A 99 -5.02 -1.26 1.21
CA VAL A 99 -4.52 -1.17 -0.16
C VAL A 99 -2.99 -1.15 -0.07
N LEU A 100 -2.35 -2.13 -0.68
CA LEU A 100 -0.89 -2.25 -0.70
C LEU A 100 -0.39 -1.89 -2.08
N HIS A 101 0.63 -1.05 -2.20
CA HIS A 101 1.32 -0.79 -3.46
C HIS A 101 2.80 -0.43 -3.24
N ASN A 102 3.60 -0.36 -4.31
CA ASN A 102 4.96 0.15 -4.24
C ASN A 102 5.05 1.60 -4.69
N HIS A 103 5.91 2.35 -4.02
CA HIS A 103 6.53 3.53 -4.57
C HIS A 103 7.89 3.16 -5.17
N PRO A 104 8.16 3.56 -6.42
CA PRO A 104 9.46 3.27 -7.02
C PRO A 104 10.63 4.00 -6.36
N TYR A 105 10.40 4.97 -5.47
CA TYR A 105 11.43 5.59 -4.63
C TYR A 105 10.79 6.15 -3.35
N ASP A 106 11.60 6.67 -2.44
CA ASP A 106 11.13 7.29 -1.20
C ASP A 106 10.45 8.65 -1.47
N ASN A 107 9.16 8.61 -1.79
CA ASN A 107 8.29 9.78 -1.93
C ASN A 107 6.97 9.59 -1.18
N VAL A 108 6.34 10.69 -0.77
CA VAL A 108 5.05 10.67 -0.05
C VAL A 108 3.90 10.18 -0.95
N LEU A 109 2.82 9.68 -0.32
CA LEU A 109 1.57 9.30 -0.98
C LEU A 109 1.01 10.43 -1.85
N SER A 110 0.50 10.06 -3.01
CA SER A 110 -0.07 10.99 -4.00
C SER A 110 -1.51 11.39 -3.66
N ASP A 111 -2.03 12.43 -4.33
CA ASP A 111 -3.44 12.82 -4.23
C ASP A 111 -4.38 11.70 -4.75
N LEU A 112 -3.92 10.90 -5.72
CA LEU A 112 -4.66 9.74 -6.19
C LEU A 112 -4.78 8.67 -5.10
N ASP A 113 -3.70 8.39 -4.36
CA ASP A 113 -3.70 7.41 -3.27
C ASP A 113 -4.69 7.83 -2.16
N ILE A 114 -4.61 9.10 -1.74
CA ILE A 114 -5.48 9.67 -0.71
C ILE A 114 -6.95 9.59 -1.15
N ARG A 115 -7.27 10.03 -2.37
CA ARG A 115 -8.66 9.99 -2.89
C ARG A 115 -9.16 8.57 -3.07
N PHE A 116 -8.32 7.66 -3.56
CA PHE A 116 -8.69 6.28 -3.78
C PHE A 116 -9.09 5.61 -2.46
N ILE A 117 -8.27 5.71 -1.43
CA ILE A 117 -8.58 5.05 -0.16
C ILE A 117 -9.78 5.68 0.55
N VAL A 118 -10.01 6.99 0.39
CA VAL A 118 -11.22 7.64 0.92
C VAL A 118 -12.47 7.14 0.20
N ALA A 119 -12.43 6.95 -1.12
CA ALA A 119 -13.53 6.31 -1.85
C ALA A 119 -13.77 4.87 -1.35
N MET A 120 -12.71 4.12 -1.08
CA MET A 120 -12.82 2.76 -0.51
C MET A 120 -13.36 2.78 0.92
N ALA A 121 -13.07 3.81 1.72
CA ALA A 121 -13.63 3.98 3.05
C ALA A 121 -15.15 4.24 3.02
N VAL A 122 -15.65 4.92 1.98
CA VAL A 122 -17.09 5.13 1.74
C VAL A 122 -17.77 3.81 1.35
N GLU A 123 -17.11 2.99 0.52
CA GLU A 123 -17.67 1.72 0.03
C GLU A 123 -17.64 0.60 1.07
N HIS A 124 -16.52 0.44 1.78
CA HIS A 124 -16.26 -0.71 2.65
C HIS A 124 -16.29 -0.38 4.14
N GLY A 125 -16.41 0.90 4.48
CA GLY A 125 -16.25 1.41 5.83
C GLY A 125 -14.80 1.75 6.19
N VAL A 126 -14.63 2.55 7.23
CA VAL A 126 -13.31 3.06 7.69
C VAL A 126 -12.52 2.07 8.55
N THR A 127 -13.14 0.98 8.99
CA THR A 127 -12.54 0.01 9.90
C THR A 127 -13.10 -1.39 9.69
N VAL A 128 -12.28 -2.41 9.97
CA VAL A 128 -12.67 -3.83 10.00
C VAL A 128 -12.52 -4.38 11.40
N LYS A 129 -13.50 -5.17 11.86
CA LYS A 129 -13.39 -5.94 13.09
C LYS A 129 -12.68 -7.27 12.81
N THR A 130 -11.65 -7.57 13.58
CA THR A 130 -10.87 -8.82 13.51
C THR A 130 -10.78 -9.44 14.91
N GLU A 131 -10.34 -10.70 15.01
CA GLU A 131 -10.06 -11.32 16.31
C GLU A 131 -9.05 -10.51 17.15
N GLY A 132 -8.03 -9.94 16.50
CA GLY A 132 -7.02 -9.11 17.14
C GLY A 132 -7.47 -7.68 17.49
N GLY A 133 -8.72 -7.32 17.19
CA GLY A 133 -9.29 -6.00 17.42
C GLY A 133 -9.73 -5.28 16.15
N VAL A 134 -9.98 -3.97 16.27
CA VAL A 134 -10.41 -3.13 15.16
C VAL A 134 -9.18 -2.63 14.40
N VAL A 135 -9.16 -2.86 13.09
CA VAL A 135 -8.09 -2.40 12.20
C VAL A 135 -8.64 -1.33 11.26
N PRO A 136 -8.04 -0.12 11.19
CA PRO A 136 -8.51 0.91 10.29
C PRO A 136 -8.11 0.60 8.84
N LEU A 137 -9.05 0.83 7.92
CA LEU A 137 -8.76 0.80 6.48
C LEU A 137 -7.61 1.79 6.21
N SER A 138 -6.59 1.39 5.44
CA SER A 138 -5.47 2.26 5.09
C SER A 138 -4.94 1.98 3.69
N ILE A 139 -4.19 2.93 3.12
CA ILE A 139 -3.34 2.70 1.94
C ILE A 139 -1.88 2.73 2.36
N ILE A 140 -1.09 1.80 1.84
CA ILE A 140 0.31 1.58 2.21
C ILE A 140 1.17 1.52 0.95
N ALA A 141 2.15 2.43 0.87
CA ALA A 141 3.14 2.49 -0.20
C ALA A 141 4.51 2.02 0.29
N PHE A 142 4.93 0.82 -0.11
CA PHE A 142 6.26 0.28 0.20
C PHE A 142 7.36 0.96 -0.61
N PHE A 143 8.53 1.16 -0.02
CA PHE A 143 9.71 1.63 -0.74
C PHE A 143 10.97 0.88 -0.31
N SER A 144 12.00 0.98 -1.16
CA SER A 144 13.35 0.57 -0.83
C SER A 144 14.32 1.75 -1.02
N LEU A 145 15.23 1.88 -0.07
CA LEU A 145 16.40 2.75 -0.07
C LEU A 145 17.66 2.00 -0.56
N SER A 146 17.56 0.77 -1.04
CA SER A 146 18.71 0.04 -1.57
C SER A 146 18.96 0.32 -3.05
N SER A 147 20.22 0.19 -3.46
CA SER A 147 20.62 0.14 -4.87
C SER A 147 20.41 -1.26 -5.50
N SER A 148 20.11 -2.28 -4.68
CA SER A 148 19.83 -3.64 -5.12
C SER A 148 18.47 -3.71 -5.82
N LEU A 149 18.49 -3.85 -7.15
CA LEU A 149 17.27 -3.93 -7.95
C LEU A 149 16.72 -5.36 -8.08
N GLU A 150 17.60 -6.37 -7.95
CA GLU A 150 17.19 -7.78 -8.05
C GLU A 150 16.52 -8.25 -6.76
N ASN A 151 16.99 -7.75 -5.61
CA ASN A 151 16.47 -8.10 -4.30
C ASN A 151 16.39 -6.82 -3.44
N PRO A 152 15.45 -5.91 -3.72
CA PRO A 152 15.28 -4.71 -2.91
C PRO A 152 14.72 -5.09 -1.53
N PRO A 153 15.39 -4.69 -0.43
CA PRO A 153 14.87 -4.86 0.91
C PRO A 153 13.64 -3.98 1.13
N CYS A 154 12.82 -4.39 2.09
CA CYS A 154 11.74 -3.56 2.60
C CYS A 154 12.29 -2.58 3.65
N ASP A 155 12.66 -1.38 3.21
CA ASP A 155 13.24 -0.35 4.08
C ASP A 155 12.18 0.48 4.80
N GLY A 156 10.98 0.57 4.22
CA GLY A 156 9.92 1.36 4.81
C GLY A 156 8.63 1.37 4.00
N PHE A 157 7.65 2.09 4.54
CA PHE A 157 6.43 2.41 3.83
C PHE A 157 5.79 3.72 4.31
N PHE A 158 5.02 4.34 3.43
CA PHE A 158 4.09 5.40 3.80
C PHE A 158 2.71 4.81 4.05
N GLN A 159 1.96 5.39 4.98
CA GLN A 159 0.60 4.98 5.28
C GLN A 159 -0.30 6.21 5.38
N TYR A 160 -1.48 6.13 4.78
CA TYR A 160 -2.57 7.07 5.06
C TYR A 160 -3.76 6.33 5.66
N ILE A 161 -4.28 6.86 6.77
CA ILE A 161 -5.39 6.29 7.53
C ILE A 161 -6.58 7.26 7.44
N PRO A 162 -7.61 6.99 6.60
CA PRO A 162 -8.77 7.87 6.49
C PRO A 162 -9.50 8.13 7.81
N ALA A 163 -9.54 7.13 8.70
CA ALA A 163 -10.22 7.23 9.99
C ALA A 163 -9.65 8.31 10.92
N THR A 164 -8.33 8.57 10.85
CA THR A 164 -7.64 9.56 11.71
C THR A 164 -7.14 10.77 10.93
N GLY A 165 -7.08 10.66 9.60
CA GLY A 165 -6.46 11.64 8.72
C GLY A 165 -4.93 11.58 8.75
N GLU A 166 -4.30 10.69 9.51
CA GLU A 166 -2.85 10.67 9.68
C GLU A 166 -2.11 10.18 8.43
N LEU A 167 -1.06 10.91 8.06
CA LEU A 167 -0.03 10.48 7.13
C LEU A 167 1.19 10.05 7.94
N LEU A 168 1.56 8.79 7.81
CA LEU A 168 2.64 8.17 8.55
C LEU A 168 3.75 7.73 7.59
N ARG A 169 4.97 7.76 8.09
CA ARG A 169 6.12 7.08 7.51
C ARG A 169 6.60 6.04 8.51
N TRP A 170 6.83 4.84 8.01
CA TRP A 170 7.38 3.73 8.77
C TRP A 170 8.74 3.39 8.18
N LEU A 171 9.76 3.36 9.04
CA LEU A 171 11.12 2.97 8.66
C LEU A 171 11.50 1.72 9.42
N ARG A 172 12.25 0.85 8.75
CA ARG A 172 12.82 -0.34 9.38
C ARG A 172 14.25 -0.04 9.82
N ASP A 173 14.51 -0.18 11.11
CA ASP A 173 15.85 -0.04 11.71
C ASP A 173 16.21 -1.31 12.48
N ASP A 174 17.26 -2.02 12.05
CA ASP A 174 17.98 -3.16 12.67
C ASP A 174 17.17 -4.26 13.42
N ASN A 175 15.83 -4.25 13.35
CA ASN A 175 14.79 -5.24 13.71
C ASN A 175 13.47 -4.61 14.21
N ALA A 176 13.39 -3.28 14.33
CA ALA A 176 12.20 -2.56 14.76
C ALA A 176 11.59 -1.72 13.63
N TRP A 177 10.29 -1.44 13.77
CA TRP A 177 9.59 -0.48 12.94
C TRP A 177 9.48 0.84 13.70
N GLU A 178 10.10 1.88 13.17
CA GLU A 178 9.97 3.23 13.67
C GLU A 178 8.80 3.94 12.98
N ARG A 179 7.88 4.49 13.77
CA ARG A 179 6.73 5.25 13.28
C ARG A 179 7.03 6.75 13.38
N GLN A 180 6.86 7.46 12.27
CA GLN A 180 6.90 8.91 12.21
C GLN A 180 5.57 9.44 11.67
N VAL A 181 4.94 10.39 12.37
CA VAL A 181 3.85 11.18 11.80
C VAL A 181 4.50 12.25 10.92
N ILE A 182 4.11 12.30 9.65
CA ILE A 182 4.67 13.25 8.67
C ILE A 182 3.64 14.31 8.23
N GLY A 183 2.41 14.16 8.69
CA GLY A 183 1.36 15.14 8.51
C GLY A 183 -0.03 14.57 8.72
N ARG A 184 -1.03 15.40 8.41
CA ARG A 184 -2.44 15.07 8.51
C ARG A 184 -3.19 15.63 7.31
N VAL A 185 -4.12 14.83 6.78
CA VAL A 185 -5.10 15.24 5.79
C VAL A 185 -6.27 15.88 6.51
N GLU A 186 -6.52 17.15 6.24
CA GLU A 186 -7.68 17.89 6.70
C GLU A 186 -8.61 18.17 5.53
N TRP A 187 -9.79 17.54 5.57
CA TRP A 187 -10.85 17.78 4.59
C TRP A 187 -11.50 19.13 4.84
N LEU A 188 -11.53 19.96 3.80
CA LEU A 188 -12.19 21.27 3.80
C LEU A 188 -13.67 21.14 3.38
N ASP A 189 -13.95 20.16 2.52
CA ASP A 189 -15.26 19.71 2.09
C ASP A 189 -15.13 18.29 1.48
N ASP A 190 -16.19 17.77 0.87
CA ASP A 190 -16.25 16.44 0.27
C ASP A 190 -15.22 16.17 -0.86
N THR A 191 -14.62 17.22 -1.42
CA THR A 191 -13.72 17.11 -2.59
C THR A 191 -12.35 17.74 -2.38
N ARG A 192 -12.24 18.71 -1.46
CA ARG A 192 -11.01 19.45 -1.21
C ARG A 192 -10.47 19.11 0.16
N TYR A 193 -9.17 18.88 0.20
CA TYR A 193 -8.42 18.71 1.43
C TYR A 193 -7.10 19.47 1.35
N ARG A 194 -6.46 19.65 2.50
CA ARG A 194 -5.07 20.09 2.60
C ARG A 194 -4.27 19.11 3.43
N ILE A 195 -2.96 19.07 3.18
CA ILE A 195 -2.03 18.33 4.03
C ILE A 195 -1.36 19.33 4.96
N VAL A 196 -1.58 19.18 6.26
CA VAL A 196 -0.84 19.90 7.30
C VAL A 196 0.35 19.03 7.70
N ARG A 197 1.57 19.49 7.40
CA ARG A 197 2.80 18.75 7.73
C ARG A 197 3.28 19.11 9.14
N GLU A 198 3.89 18.13 9.79
CA GLU A 198 4.62 18.34 11.06
C GLU A 198 6.03 18.89 10.82
#